data_AF-A0A965DKG8-F1
#
_entry.id   AF-A0A965DKG8-F1
#
_cell.length_a   1.000
_cell.length_b   1.000
_cell.length_c   1.000
_cell.angle_alpha   90.00
_cell.angle_beta   90.00
_cell.angle_gamma   90.00
#
_symmetry.space_group_name_H-M   'P 1'
#
loop_
_entity.id
_entity.type
_entity.pdbx_description
1 polymer ?
#
loop_
_entity_poly.entity_id
_entity_poly.type
_entity_poly.pdbx_seq_one_letter_code
_entity_poly.pdbx_strand_id
1 'polypeptide(L)'
;MGYTNKEQSGKDILALSISWKVLHEMNKLFRVMVSLLPAYSQNRFQDYRLLLLCIISLIGGMMWDSPSFPTEPQRTFPVNKNEIICGNKANPQIPGICASNSRTPTLRGIVHLQELGDLTFQNGTFAGTRGESRRLEGFSLLIDDQTPDLGVRYMAHIQNTGDTPWVNDGKFIGTKGESLRLEGFAIQLTGKASGDYNIFYACHLQNLGDTQIRSNGDFCGTRGESRRLEGLQVWIEEKN
;
A
#
# COMPACT_ATOMS: atom_id res chain seq x y z
N MET A 1 -41.72 -38.73 -14.85
CA MET A 1 -42.60 -37.55 -15.05
C MET A 1 -41.79 -36.30 -14.74
N GLY A 2 -41.58 -35.43 -15.73
CA GLY A 2 -41.14 -34.05 -15.49
C GLY A 2 -42.33 -33.10 -15.53
N TYR A 3 -42.14 -31.88 -15.04
CA TYR A 3 -42.84 -30.68 -15.53
C TYR A 3 -41.90 -29.47 -15.44
N THR A 4 -41.87 -28.75 -16.55
CA THR A 4 -41.18 -27.50 -16.87
C THR A 4 -42.09 -26.28 -16.65
N ASN A 5 -41.49 -25.08 -16.80
CA ASN A 5 -42.06 -23.77 -17.17
C ASN A 5 -42.34 -22.79 -16.02
N LYS A 6 -41.61 -21.66 -15.99
CA LYS A 6 -41.94 -20.30 -16.52
C LYS A 6 -42.90 -19.56 -15.55
N GLU A 7 -42.86 -18.26 -15.28
CA GLU A 7 -42.47 -17.09 -16.08
C GLU A 7 -42.42 -15.86 -15.14
N GLN A 8 -41.57 -14.87 -15.50
CA GLN A 8 -41.74 -13.42 -15.39
C GLN A 8 -42.07 -12.66 -14.08
N SER A 9 -41.34 -11.53 -13.96
CA SER A 9 -41.76 -10.17 -13.50
C SER A 9 -41.11 -9.71 -12.18
N GLY A 10 -40.41 -8.57 -12.05
CA GLY A 10 -40.19 -7.40 -12.90
C GLY A 10 -38.74 -6.91 -12.79
N LYS A 11 -38.12 -6.35 -13.83
CA LYS A 11 -38.26 -4.93 -14.22
C LYS A 11 -38.17 -4.00 -13.01
N ASP A 12 -36.94 -3.55 -12.72
CA ASP A 12 -36.57 -2.12 -12.72
C ASP A 12 -35.18 -1.93 -12.10
N ILE A 13 -34.13 -2.02 -12.93
CA ILE A 13 -32.90 -1.22 -12.72
C ILE A 13 -32.51 -0.70 -14.10
N LEU A 14 -33.16 0.39 -14.51
CA LEU A 14 -32.77 1.16 -15.67
C LEU A 14 -31.58 2.08 -15.30
N ALA A 15 -30.52 1.93 -16.11
CA ALA A 15 -29.53 2.93 -16.49
C ALA A 15 -28.57 3.49 -15.42
N LEU A 16 -27.29 3.09 -15.53
CA LEU A 16 -26.14 4.00 -15.62
C LEU A 16 -24.97 3.30 -16.34
N SER A 17 -25.16 2.90 -17.60
CA SER A 17 -24.02 2.62 -18.48
C SER A 17 -23.66 3.92 -19.21
N ILE A 18 -22.69 4.67 -18.71
CA ILE A 18 -22.05 5.70 -19.52
C ILE A 18 -21.29 4.96 -20.61
N SER A 19 -21.79 5.02 -21.85
CA SER A 19 -21.16 4.36 -22.99
C SER A 19 -19.71 4.80 -23.12
N TRP A 20 -18.81 3.85 -23.42
CA TRP A 20 -17.38 4.07 -23.57
C TRP A 20 -17.04 5.20 -24.56
N LYS A 21 -17.94 5.47 -25.52
CA LYS A 21 -17.85 6.61 -26.44
C LYS A 21 -17.94 7.96 -25.72
N VAL A 22 -18.76 8.09 -24.68
CA VAL A 22 -18.91 9.34 -23.90
C VAL A 22 -17.66 9.60 -23.07
N LEU A 23 -17.10 8.57 -22.42
CA LEU A 23 -15.86 8.70 -21.64
C LEU A 23 -14.66 9.08 -22.53
N HIS A 24 -14.62 8.55 -23.76
CA HIS A 24 -13.58 8.85 -24.73
C HIS A 24 -13.65 10.30 -25.25
N GLU A 25 -14.85 10.82 -25.53
CA GLU A 25 -15.02 12.21 -25.96
C GLU A 25 -14.79 13.22 -24.82
N MET A 26 -15.10 12.88 -23.57
CA MET A 26 -14.76 13.73 -22.41
C MET A 26 -13.25 13.86 -22.20
N ASN A 27 -12.48 12.78 -22.43
CA ASN A 27 -11.02 12.83 -22.37
C ASN A 27 -10.39 13.66 -23.50
N LYS A 28 -11.03 13.73 -24.68
CA LYS A 28 -10.58 14.61 -25.78
C LYS A 28 -10.79 16.08 -25.42
N LEU A 29 -11.94 16.43 -24.84
CA LEU A 29 -12.22 17.80 -24.40
C LEU A 29 -11.29 18.22 -23.25
N PHE A 30 -10.97 17.32 -22.32
CA PHE A 30 -10.00 17.59 -21.25
C PHE A 30 -8.60 17.93 -21.80
N ARG A 31 -8.13 17.21 -22.82
CA ARG A 31 -6.84 17.49 -23.47
C ARG A 31 -6.81 18.86 -24.17
N VAL A 32 -7.89 19.24 -24.84
CA VAL A 32 -8.02 20.55 -25.50
C VAL A 32 -8.04 21.67 -24.46
N MET A 33 -8.74 21.47 -23.33
CA MET A 33 -8.83 22.45 -22.26
C MET A 33 -7.47 22.68 -21.58
N VAL A 34 -6.67 21.63 -21.37
CA VAL A 34 -5.31 21.74 -20.83
C VAL A 34 -4.35 22.44 -21.82
N SER A 35 -4.55 22.27 -23.13
CA SER A 35 -3.72 22.93 -24.16
C SER A 35 -4.02 24.42 -24.39
N LEU A 36 -5.15 24.92 -23.89
CA LEU A 36 -5.55 26.33 -24.03
C LEU A 36 -5.22 27.17 -22.78
N LEU A 37 -4.62 26.56 -21.75
CA LEU A 37 -4.12 27.30 -20.59
C LEU A 37 -2.79 27.96 -20.97
N PRO A 38 -2.69 29.31 -20.90
CA PRO A 38 -1.44 29.99 -21.19
C PRO A 38 -0.36 29.53 -20.21
N ALA A 39 0.86 29.30 -20.70
CA ALA A 39 2.02 28.92 -19.89
C ALA A 39 2.31 30.00 -18.85
N TYR A 40 1.79 29.83 -17.63
CA TYR A 40 1.98 30.75 -16.52
C TYR A 40 3.05 30.20 -15.57
N SER A 41 4.04 31.05 -15.29
CA SER A 41 5.31 30.72 -14.65
C SER A 41 5.19 30.19 -13.22
N GLN A 42 6.11 29.29 -12.89
CA GLN A 42 6.39 28.71 -11.57
C GLN A 42 6.44 29.78 -10.46
N ASN A 43 5.36 29.91 -9.70
CA ASN A 43 5.34 30.19 -8.24
C ASN A 43 3.91 30.50 -7.78
N ARG A 44 3.24 29.47 -7.23
CA ARG A 44 2.30 29.49 -6.08
C ARG A 44 1.30 28.32 -6.18
N PHE A 45 1.66 27.22 -5.53
CA PHE A 45 0.86 25.99 -5.33
C PHE A 45 -0.29 26.20 -4.30
N GLN A 46 -1.20 27.16 -4.53
CA GLN A 46 -2.38 27.33 -3.64
C GLN A 46 -3.73 27.46 -4.37
N ASP A 47 -3.79 27.71 -5.68
CA ASP A 47 -5.06 28.09 -6.32
C ASP A 47 -5.78 26.97 -7.11
N TYR A 48 -5.26 25.75 -7.17
CA TYR A 48 -5.96 24.61 -7.80
C TYR A 48 -7.10 24.02 -6.95
N ARG A 49 -7.19 24.39 -5.67
CA ARG A 49 -8.26 23.93 -4.76
C ARG A 49 -9.63 24.50 -5.12
N LEU A 50 -9.70 25.74 -5.59
CA LEU A 50 -10.97 26.38 -5.96
C LEU A 50 -11.49 25.87 -7.31
N LEU A 51 -10.57 25.57 -8.26
CA LEU A 51 -10.96 25.04 -9.57
C LEU A 51 -11.49 23.60 -9.47
N LEU A 52 -10.89 22.77 -8.61
CA LEU A 52 -11.33 21.38 -8.38
C LEU A 52 -12.70 21.32 -7.66
N LEU A 53 -12.97 22.26 -6.75
CA LEU A 53 -14.27 22.36 -6.07
C LEU A 53 -15.39 22.83 -7.02
N CYS A 54 -15.11 23.74 -7.95
CA CYS A 54 -16.09 24.15 -8.97
C CYS A 54 -16.51 23.01 -9.91
N ILE A 55 -15.57 22.12 -10.27
CA ILE A 55 -15.85 20.96 -11.13
C ILE A 55 -16.71 19.93 -10.38
N ILE A 56 -16.48 19.73 -9.08
CA ILE A 56 -17.30 18.83 -8.24
C ILE A 56 -18.74 19.37 -8.08
N SER A 57 -18.92 20.69 -8.00
CA SER A 57 -20.26 21.30 -7.90
C SER A 57 -21.08 21.32 -9.19
N LEU A 58 -20.48 21.02 -10.35
CA LEU A 58 -21.19 20.93 -11.64
C LEU A 58 -21.66 19.49 -11.98
N ILE A 59 -21.24 18.48 -11.21
CA ILE A 59 -21.60 17.07 -11.43
C ILE A 59 -22.45 16.52 -10.25
N GLY A 60 -22.46 17.20 -9.10
CA GLY A 60 -23.17 16.80 -7.88
C GLY A 60 -24.66 17.18 -7.86
N GLY A 61 -25.46 16.62 -8.76
CA GLY A 61 -26.92 16.76 -8.76
C GLY A 61 -27.68 15.43 -8.66
N MET A 62 -27.02 14.33 -8.26
CA MET A 62 -27.68 13.03 -8.06
C MET A 62 -27.43 12.53 -6.64
N MET A 63 -28.49 12.70 -5.84
CA MET A 63 -28.81 12.05 -4.59
C MET A 63 -28.20 10.65 -4.48
N TRP A 64 -27.17 10.49 -3.65
CA TRP A 64 -26.69 9.19 -3.18
C TRP A 64 -27.24 8.99 -1.77
N ASP A 65 -28.38 8.33 -1.66
CA ASP A 65 -28.75 7.67 -0.41
C ASP A 65 -27.74 6.55 -0.17
N SER A 66 -26.99 6.67 0.92
CA SER A 66 -26.06 5.63 1.36
C SER A 66 -26.87 4.41 1.81
N PRO A 67 -26.66 3.19 1.26
CA PRO A 67 -27.29 2.01 1.82
C PRO A 67 -26.62 1.69 3.16
N SER A 68 -27.40 1.70 4.23
CA SER A 68 -26.98 1.20 5.53
C SER A 68 -26.66 -0.29 5.43
N PHE A 69 -25.39 -0.65 5.55
CA PHE A 69 -24.96 -2.04 5.70
C PHE A 69 -25.41 -2.58 7.07
N PRO A 70 -26.06 -3.75 7.15
CA PRO A 70 -26.34 -4.39 8.43
C PRO A 70 -25.02 -4.79 9.10
N THR A 71 -24.83 -4.37 10.34
CA THR A 71 -23.68 -4.74 11.17
C THR A 71 -23.71 -6.24 11.44
N GLU A 72 -22.72 -6.97 10.93
CA GLU A 72 -22.48 -8.37 11.28
C GLU A 72 -22.01 -8.45 12.75
N PRO A 73 -22.56 -9.38 13.57
CA PRO A 73 -22.15 -9.52 14.96
C PRO A 73 -20.69 -9.94 15.05
N GLN A 74 -19.89 -9.15 15.76
CA GLN A 74 -18.49 -9.43 16.04
C GLN A 74 -18.35 -10.77 16.77
N ARG A 75 -17.66 -11.74 16.15
CA ARG A 75 -17.20 -12.93 16.87
C ARG A 75 -16.16 -12.52 17.90
N THR A 76 -16.50 -12.62 19.17
CA THR A 76 -15.54 -12.51 20.27
C THR A 76 -14.72 -13.80 20.32
N PHE A 77 -13.41 -13.68 20.14
CA PHE A 77 -12.46 -14.74 20.49
C PHE A 77 -12.16 -14.64 22.00
N PRO A 78 -12.15 -15.77 22.74
CA PRO A 78 -11.87 -15.73 24.18
C PRO A 78 -10.42 -15.32 24.43
N VAL A 79 -10.24 -14.25 25.20
CA VAL A 79 -8.94 -13.86 25.76
C VAL A 79 -8.53 -14.90 26.80
N ASN A 80 -7.38 -15.55 26.59
CA ASN A 80 -6.74 -16.44 27.56
C ASN A 80 -6.25 -15.62 28.76
N LYS A 81 -6.69 -16.00 29.97
CA LYS A 81 -6.42 -15.34 31.25
C LYS A 81 -5.11 -15.80 31.92
N ASN A 82 -3.97 -15.69 31.25
CA ASN A 82 -2.67 -15.90 31.88
C ASN A 82 -1.83 -14.60 31.80
N GLU A 83 -2.11 -13.71 32.74
CA GLU A 83 -1.40 -12.45 32.98
C GLU A 83 -0.04 -12.74 33.66
N ILE A 84 1.07 -12.18 33.15
CA ILE A 84 2.40 -12.26 33.77
C ILE A 84 2.54 -11.15 34.82
N ILE A 85 2.87 -11.54 36.06
CA ILE A 85 3.16 -10.64 37.18
C ILE A 85 4.58 -10.08 37.08
N CYS A 86 4.73 -8.76 36.93
CA CYS A 86 6.00 -8.06 37.17
C CYS A 86 5.95 -7.36 38.53
N GLY A 87 6.68 -7.90 39.51
CA GLY A 87 6.83 -7.32 40.83
C GLY A 87 7.74 -6.09 40.81
N ASN A 88 7.18 -4.93 41.11
CA ASN A 88 7.95 -3.73 41.45
C ASN A 88 7.64 -3.35 42.91
N LYS A 89 8.68 -3.29 43.77
CA LYS A 89 8.58 -2.50 45.00
C LYS A 89 8.54 -1.02 44.59
N ALA A 90 7.34 -0.50 44.37
CA ALA A 90 7.10 0.91 44.12
C ALA A 90 6.17 1.51 45.18
N ASN A 91 6.70 2.60 45.75
CA ASN A 91 6.08 3.68 46.52
C ASN A 91 4.55 3.91 46.29
N PRO A 92 3.70 4.01 47.33
CA PRO A 92 2.25 4.03 47.15
C PRO A 92 1.68 5.45 47.11
N GLN A 93 1.54 6.08 45.93
CA GLN A 93 0.75 7.33 45.82
C GLN A 93 0.01 7.58 44.48
N ILE A 94 -0.08 6.64 43.51
CA ILE A 94 -0.96 6.83 42.34
C ILE A 94 -1.63 5.50 41.94
N PRO A 95 -2.97 5.37 42.02
CA PRO A 95 -3.67 4.17 41.57
C PRO A 95 -3.79 4.11 40.03
N GLY A 96 -3.00 3.22 39.43
CA GLY A 96 -3.46 2.30 38.39
C GLY A 96 -3.60 2.81 36.96
N ILE A 97 -2.48 3.05 36.27
CA ILE A 97 -2.37 2.75 34.83
C ILE A 97 -1.10 1.92 34.64
N CYS A 98 -1.24 0.60 34.56
CA CYS A 98 -0.20 -0.30 34.08
C CYS A 98 -0.28 -0.31 32.55
N ALA A 99 0.19 0.74 31.90
CA ALA A 99 0.29 0.74 30.44
C ALA A 99 1.43 -0.22 30.05
N SER A 100 1.09 -1.46 29.69
CA SER A 100 1.96 -2.27 28.83
C SER A 100 1.98 -1.61 27.46
N ASN A 101 2.93 -0.71 27.23
CA ASN A 101 3.24 -0.21 25.90
C ASN A 101 3.92 -1.33 25.08
N SER A 102 3.22 -2.42 24.79
CA SER A 102 3.60 -3.30 23.67
C SER A 102 3.01 -2.67 22.41
N ARG A 103 3.65 -1.61 21.93
CA ARG A 103 3.31 -1.05 20.63
C ARG A 103 4.09 -1.85 19.61
N THR A 104 3.38 -2.66 18.83
CA THR A 104 3.97 -3.35 17.68
C THR A 104 4.66 -2.30 16.81
N PRO A 105 5.94 -2.51 16.44
CA PRO A 105 6.66 -1.58 15.58
C PRO A 105 5.87 -1.36 14.28
N THR A 106 5.67 -0.10 13.92
CA THR A 106 5.03 0.25 12.64
C THR A 106 6.08 0.51 11.58
N LEU A 107 5.74 0.13 10.35
CA LEU A 107 6.55 0.35 9.17
C LEU A 107 5.80 1.28 8.22
N ARG A 108 6.55 2.17 7.57
CA ARG A 108 6.08 2.97 6.45
C ARG A 108 7.11 2.99 5.35
N GLY A 109 6.67 3.29 4.14
CA GLY A 109 7.55 3.31 2.98
C GLY A 109 7.00 4.12 1.83
N ILE A 110 7.83 4.20 0.79
CA ILE A 110 7.48 4.77 -0.50
C ILE A 110 7.88 3.75 -1.57
N VAL A 111 7.04 3.57 -2.58
CA VAL A 111 7.40 2.90 -3.83
C VAL A 111 7.37 3.90 -4.98
N HIS A 112 8.30 3.80 -5.94
CA HIS A 112 8.24 4.55 -7.20
C HIS A 112 7.76 3.63 -8.32
N LEU A 113 6.59 3.95 -8.87
CA LEU A 113 6.00 3.23 -10.00
C LEU A 113 6.18 4.03 -11.28
N GLN A 114 6.43 3.30 -12.37
CA GLN A 114 6.41 3.89 -13.71
C GLN A 114 5.12 4.69 -13.95
N GLU A 115 5.29 5.94 -14.39
CA GLU A 115 4.25 6.93 -14.73
C GLU A 115 3.33 7.38 -13.59
N LEU A 116 3.26 6.64 -12.47
CA LEU A 116 2.49 7.03 -11.28
C LEU A 116 3.33 7.78 -10.25
N GLY A 117 4.66 7.60 -10.29
CA GLY A 117 5.57 8.25 -9.36
C GLY A 117 5.58 7.61 -7.98
N ASP A 118 5.84 8.43 -6.97
CA ASP A 118 5.99 8.00 -5.58
C ASP A 118 4.62 7.75 -4.92
N LEU A 119 4.40 6.55 -4.40
CA LEU A 119 3.26 6.20 -3.56
C LEU A 119 3.72 5.80 -2.16
N THR A 120 3.11 6.37 -1.13
CA THR A 120 3.36 6.00 0.26
C THR A 120 2.54 4.78 0.66
N PHE A 121 3.08 3.92 1.52
CA PHE A 121 2.37 2.79 2.09
C PHE A 121 2.75 2.56 3.55
N GLN A 122 1.92 1.77 4.24
CA GLN A 122 2.07 1.44 5.65
C GLN A 122 2.21 -0.07 5.84
N ASN A 123 2.55 -0.48 7.06
CA ASN A 123 2.69 -1.85 7.51
C ASN A 123 1.54 -2.75 7.01
N GLY A 124 1.90 -3.85 6.35
CA GLY A 124 0.95 -4.83 5.85
C GLY A 124 0.12 -4.38 4.65
N THR A 125 0.28 -3.16 4.14
CA THR A 125 -0.46 -2.69 2.96
C THR A 125 0.31 -3.05 1.69
N PHE A 126 -0.40 -3.55 0.67
CA PHE A 126 0.20 -3.77 -0.65
C PHE A 126 0.44 -2.43 -1.35
N ALA A 127 1.66 -2.21 -1.81
CA ALA A 127 2.11 -1.02 -2.51
C ALA A 127 2.53 -1.39 -3.94
N GLY A 128 1.73 -0.97 -4.93
CA GLY A 128 1.95 -1.34 -6.32
C GLY A 128 0.65 -1.48 -7.11
N THR A 129 0.74 -2.13 -8.24
CA THR A 129 -0.40 -2.52 -9.07
C THR A 129 -0.33 -4.01 -9.38
N ARG A 130 -1.46 -4.61 -9.78
CA ARG A 130 -1.50 -5.98 -10.30
C ARG A 130 -2.09 -5.93 -11.71
N GLY A 131 -1.35 -6.42 -12.70
CA GLY A 131 -1.86 -6.55 -14.06
C GLY A 131 -1.99 -5.23 -14.85
N GLU A 132 -1.64 -4.09 -14.26
CA GLU A 132 -1.60 -2.80 -14.96
C GLU A 132 -0.30 -2.57 -15.74
N SER A 133 0.60 -3.55 -15.71
CA SER A 133 1.90 -3.49 -16.38
C SER A 133 2.82 -2.34 -15.96
N ARG A 134 2.66 -1.84 -14.73
CA ARG A 134 3.51 -0.78 -14.16
C ARG A 134 4.63 -1.41 -13.35
N ARG A 135 5.88 -1.18 -13.76
CA ARG A 135 7.06 -1.64 -13.00
C ARG A 135 7.28 -0.77 -11.77
N LEU A 136 7.79 -1.39 -10.71
CA LEU A 136 8.53 -0.73 -9.67
C LEU A 136 9.93 -0.38 -10.16
N GLU A 137 10.31 0.88 -10.01
CA GLU A 137 11.66 1.37 -10.32
C GLU A 137 12.52 1.51 -9.05
N GLY A 138 11.88 1.65 -7.89
CA GLY A 138 12.56 1.77 -6.60
C GLY A 138 11.61 1.83 -5.41
N PHE A 139 12.16 1.77 -4.20
CA PHE A 139 11.41 1.93 -2.96
C PHE A 139 12.29 2.42 -1.80
N SER A 140 11.65 2.82 -0.70
CA SER A 140 12.28 3.13 0.58
C SER A 140 11.42 2.60 1.71
N LEU A 141 12.05 2.12 2.77
CA LEU A 141 11.39 1.64 3.98
C LEU A 141 11.92 2.39 5.20
N LEU A 142 11.08 2.56 6.19
CA LEU A 142 11.43 3.15 7.47
C LEU A 142 10.57 2.49 8.56
N ILE A 143 11.22 2.05 9.62
CA ILE A 143 10.54 1.67 10.86
C ILE A 143 10.31 2.94 11.67
N ASP A 144 9.08 3.14 12.14
CA ASP A 144 8.77 4.28 13.00
C ASP A 144 9.46 4.11 14.36
N ASP A 145 9.93 5.23 14.90
CA ASP A 145 10.81 5.36 16.08
C ASP A 145 10.19 4.92 17.41
N GLN A 146 9.02 4.29 17.39
CA GLN A 146 8.31 3.82 18.59
C GLN A 146 8.96 2.60 19.24
N THR A 147 9.88 1.93 18.55
CA THR A 147 10.69 0.83 19.09
C THR A 147 12.17 1.23 19.06
N PRO A 148 12.76 1.64 20.20
CA PRO A 148 14.15 2.05 20.25
C PRO A 148 15.10 0.95 19.77
N ASP A 149 16.11 1.32 18.98
CA ASP A 149 17.14 0.40 18.48
C ASP A 149 16.56 -0.76 17.63
N LEU A 150 15.45 -0.50 16.92
CA LEU A 150 14.95 -1.31 15.83
C LEU A 150 15.05 -0.51 14.53
N GLY A 151 15.75 -1.07 13.54
CA GLY A 151 15.86 -0.47 12.21
C GLY A 151 15.68 -1.51 11.11
N VAL A 152 15.60 -1.07 9.85
CA VAL A 152 15.57 -1.95 8.69
C VAL A 152 16.72 -1.67 7.73
N ARG A 153 17.25 -2.72 7.11
CA ARG A 153 18.09 -2.61 5.92
C ARG A 153 17.56 -3.49 4.79
N TYR A 154 17.80 -3.06 3.57
CA TYR A 154 17.28 -3.72 2.38
C TYR A 154 18.19 -3.55 1.19
N MET A 155 18.07 -4.48 0.25
CA MET A 155 18.77 -4.50 -1.04
C MET A 155 17.79 -4.87 -2.15
N ALA A 156 18.16 -4.61 -3.40
CA ALA A 156 17.34 -4.89 -4.57
C ALA A 156 18.19 -5.47 -5.70
N HIS A 157 17.56 -6.26 -6.57
CA HIS A 157 18.12 -6.62 -7.87
C HIS A 157 17.51 -5.72 -8.93
N ILE A 158 18.35 -4.93 -9.60
CA ILE A 158 17.94 -3.99 -10.64
C ILE A 158 18.34 -4.56 -12.01
N GLN A 159 17.44 -4.47 -12.98
CA GLN A 159 17.71 -4.86 -14.36
C GLN A 159 19.03 -4.25 -14.85
N ASN A 160 19.84 -5.06 -15.55
CA ASN A 160 21.13 -4.69 -16.16
C ASN A 160 22.19 -4.14 -15.20
N THR A 161 21.89 -4.03 -13.90
CA THR A 161 22.81 -3.51 -12.88
C THR A 161 23.20 -4.60 -11.88
N GLY A 162 22.25 -5.49 -11.54
CA GLY A 162 22.46 -6.57 -10.59
C GLY A 162 22.01 -6.22 -9.17
N ASP A 163 22.57 -6.94 -8.20
CA ASP A 163 22.32 -6.73 -6.77
C ASP A 163 22.95 -5.43 -6.29
N THR A 164 22.15 -4.60 -5.61
CA THR A 164 22.64 -3.38 -4.97
C THR A 164 23.30 -3.69 -3.63
N PRO A 165 24.16 -2.78 -3.12
CA PRO A 165 24.55 -2.80 -1.72
C PRO A 165 23.33 -2.64 -0.81
N TRP A 166 23.42 -3.19 0.40
CA TRP A 166 22.41 -2.97 1.43
C TRP A 166 22.37 -1.50 1.84
N VAL A 167 21.17 -0.93 1.89
CA VAL A 167 20.89 0.42 2.40
C VAL A 167 20.06 0.33 3.67
N ASN A 168 20.18 1.33 4.54
CA ASN A 168 19.44 1.39 5.80
C ASN A 168 18.17 2.25 5.65
N ASP A 169 17.36 2.24 6.70
CA ASP A 169 16.19 3.09 6.93
C ASP A 169 16.19 4.43 6.19
N GLY A 170 15.09 4.68 5.48
CA GLY A 170 14.79 5.94 4.80
C GLY A 170 15.58 6.19 3.51
N LYS A 171 16.52 5.32 3.13
CA LYS A 171 17.27 5.49 1.87
C LYS A 171 16.52 4.90 0.68
N PHE A 172 16.31 5.70 -0.36
CA PHE A 172 15.74 5.19 -1.59
C PHE A 172 16.70 4.23 -2.30
N ILE A 173 16.17 3.09 -2.75
CA ILE A 173 16.89 2.10 -3.57
C ILE A 173 16.19 1.96 -4.92
N GLY A 174 16.96 1.73 -5.98
CA GLY A 174 16.45 1.69 -7.35
C GLY A 174 16.78 2.94 -8.14
N THR A 175 16.00 3.22 -9.18
CA THR A 175 16.15 4.40 -10.03
C THR A 175 14.81 5.11 -10.16
N LYS A 176 14.83 6.35 -10.66
CA LYS A 176 13.62 7.09 -11.01
C LYS A 176 13.79 7.62 -12.43
N GLY A 177 12.88 7.29 -13.34
CA GLY A 177 12.88 7.82 -14.71
C GLY A 177 13.92 7.21 -15.65
N GLU A 178 14.84 6.36 -15.16
CA GLU A 178 15.86 5.68 -15.98
C GLU A 178 15.31 4.44 -16.72
N SER A 179 14.02 4.16 -16.57
CA SER A 179 13.34 3.00 -17.15
C SER A 179 13.91 1.63 -16.75
N LEU A 180 14.67 1.57 -15.66
CA LEU A 180 15.14 0.33 -15.06
C LEU A 180 14.12 -0.19 -14.04
N ARG A 181 13.77 -1.47 -14.18
CA ARG A 181 12.87 -2.17 -13.25
C ARG A 181 13.63 -2.83 -12.11
N LEU A 182 12.95 -3.00 -10.98
CA LEU A 182 13.33 -3.99 -9.99
C LEU A 182 12.87 -5.39 -10.42
N GLU A 183 13.68 -6.42 -10.16
CA GLU A 183 13.33 -7.83 -10.40
C GLU A 183 13.19 -8.64 -9.10
N GLY A 184 13.78 -8.14 -8.01
CA GLY A 184 13.70 -8.74 -6.69
C GLY A 184 14.31 -7.85 -5.61
N PHE A 185 14.16 -8.26 -4.36
CA PHE A 185 14.69 -7.56 -3.19
C PHE A 185 14.83 -8.50 -1.98
N ALA A 186 15.57 -8.05 -0.97
CA ALA A 186 15.61 -8.68 0.35
C ALA A 186 15.58 -7.61 1.44
N ILE A 187 14.93 -7.91 2.55
CA ILE A 187 14.73 -6.97 3.67
C ILE A 187 15.03 -7.71 4.97
N GLN A 188 15.76 -7.07 5.88
CA GLN A 188 15.99 -7.61 7.21
C GLN A 188 16.02 -6.52 8.27
N LEU A 189 15.63 -6.89 9.48
CA LEU A 189 15.73 -6.03 10.65
C LEU A 189 17.19 -5.87 11.08
N THR A 190 17.44 -4.77 11.77
CA THR A 190 18.73 -4.37 12.35
C THR A 190 18.50 -3.71 13.72
N GLY A 191 19.58 -3.47 14.45
CA GLY A 191 19.52 -2.94 15.81
C GLY A 191 19.29 -4.04 16.86
N LYS A 192 19.46 -3.68 18.14
CA LYS A 192 19.41 -4.65 19.25
C LYS A 192 18.03 -5.28 19.42
N ALA A 193 16.95 -4.54 19.12
CA ALA A 193 15.59 -5.02 19.24
C ALA A 193 15.17 -6.00 18.11
N SER A 194 15.98 -6.17 17.05
CA SER A 194 15.67 -7.12 15.96
C SER A 194 15.56 -8.58 16.40
N GLY A 195 16.10 -8.91 17.58
CA GLY A 195 15.93 -10.21 18.23
C GLY A 195 14.48 -10.56 18.52
N ASP A 196 13.64 -9.56 18.78
CA ASP A 196 12.28 -9.74 19.29
C ASP A 196 11.20 -9.74 18.19
N TYR A 197 11.60 -9.47 16.94
CA TYR A 197 10.67 -9.33 15.81
C TYR A 197 11.11 -10.09 14.56
N ASN A 198 10.15 -10.41 13.70
CA ASN A 198 10.34 -10.85 12.33
C ASN A 198 9.82 -9.80 11.35
N ILE A 199 10.51 -9.63 10.23
CA ILE A 199 9.98 -8.89 9.08
C ILE A 199 9.60 -9.87 7.98
N PHE A 200 8.37 -9.73 7.49
CA PHE A 200 7.80 -10.52 6.41
C PHE A 200 7.50 -9.65 5.21
N TYR A 201 7.61 -10.24 4.03
CA TYR A 201 7.35 -9.54 2.80
C TYR A 201 7.01 -10.49 1.66
N ALA A 202 6.20 -9.99 0.74
CA ALA A 202 5.85 -10.65 -0.51
C ALA A 202 5.85 -9.62 -1.65
N CYS A 203 5.90 -10.11 -2.88
CA CYS A 203 5.97 -9.27 -4.05
C CYS A 203 5.08 -9.78 -5.19
N HIS A 204 4.62 -8.89 -6.06
CA HIS A 204 3.91 -9.25 -7.30
C HIS A 204 4.86 -9.16 -8.48
N LEU A 205 5.05 -10.27 -9.19
CA LEU A 205 5.88 -10.35 -10.38
C LEU A 205 5.01 -10.42 -11.64
N GLN A 206 5.45 -9.73 -12.68
CA GLN A 206 4.85 -9.82 -14.00
C GLN A 206 4.72 -11.28 -14.47
N ASN A 207 3.50 -11.66 -14.87
CA ASN A 207 3.13 -12.97 -15.40
C ASN A 207 3.35 -14.17 -14.44
N LEU A 208 3.79 -13.95 -13.20
CA LEU A 208 3.93 -14.99 -12.18
C LEU A 208 2.95 -14.77 -11.01
N GLY A 209 2.54 -13.52 -10.78
CA GLY A 209 1.62 -13.18 -9.70
C GLY A 209 2.32 -12.91 -8.38
N ASP A 210 1.56 -13.05 -7.29
CA ASP A 210 2.05 -12.87 -5.93
C ASP A 210 2.99 -14.03 -5.55
N THR A 211 4.15 -13.71 -4.99
CA THR A 211 5.10 -14.71 -4.50
C THR A 211 4.64 -15.32 -3.18
N GLN A 212 5.28 -16.44 -2.80
CA GLN A 212 5.27 -16.86 -1.40
C GLN A 212 5.88 -15.77 -0.50
N ILE A 213 5.45 -15.77 0.76
CA ILE A 213 5.98 -14.87 1.79
C ILE A 213 7.44 -15.24 2.07
N ARG A 214 8.28 -14.21 2.15
CA ARG A 214 9.69 -14.25 2.52
C ARG A 214 9.89 -13.52 3.84
N SER A 215 11.01 -13.77 4.50
CA SER A 215 11.31 -13.15 5.78
C SER A 215 12.79 -12.91 5.97
N ASN A 216 13.13 -11.93 6.82
CA ASN A 216 14.43 -11.82 7.48
C ASN A 216 15.68 -12.01 6.58
N GLY A 217 15.69 -11.40 5.40
CA GLY A 217 16.82 -11.41 4.47
C GLY A 217 16.68 -12.40 3.31
N ASP A 218 15.66 -13.25 3.31
CA ASP A 218 15.35 -14.12 2.17
C ASP A 218 15.02 -13.30 0.91
N PHE A 219 15.45 -13.77 -0.26
CA PHE A 219 15.21 -13.05 -1.49
C PHE A 219 13.76 -13.22 -2.00
N CYS A 220 13.05 -12.11 -2.23
CA CYS A 220 11.76 -12.05 -2.93
C CYS A 220 11.99 -11.62 -4.38
N GLY A 221 11.42 -12.35 -5.34
CA GLY A 221 11.54 -12.02 -6.76
C GLY A 221 12.43 -12.99 -7.52
N THR A 222 13.01 -12.52 -8.62
CA THR A 222 13.89 -13.29 -9.51
C THR A 222 15.16 -12.49 -9.82
N ARG A 223 16.19 -13.17 -10.35
CA ARG A 223 17.39 -12.52 -10.87
C ARG A 223 17.58 -12.95 -12.32
N GLY A 224 17.65 -12.00 -13.24
CA GLY A 224 17.98 -12.28 -14.65
C GLY A 224 16.85 -12.98 -15.45
N GLU A 225 15.70 -13.25 -14.84
CA GLU A 225 14.53 -13.82 -15.54
C GLU A 225 13.71 -12.76 -16.29
N SER A 226 14.15 -11.50 -16.26
CA SER A 226 13.47 -10.38 -16.91
C SER A 226 12.02 -10.16 -16.45
N ARG A 227 11.71 -10.50 -15.20
CA ARG A 227 10.41 -10.27 -14.58
C ARG A 227 10.45 -8.98 -13.78
N ARG A 228 9.64 -7.99 -14.14
CA ARG A 228 9.47 -6.78 -13.31
C ARG A 228 8.65 -7.10 -12.07
N LEU A 229 9.01 -6.43 -10.98
CA LEU A 229 8.13 -6.23 -9.84
C LEU A 229 7.06 -5.20 -10.21
N GLU A 230 5.80 -5.46 -9.85
CA GLU A 230 4.68 -4.52 -10.01
C GLU A 230 4.15 -4.02 -8.66
N GLY A 231 4.51 -4.71 -7.57
CA GLY A 231 4.17 -4.30 -6.21
C GLY A 231 4.86 -5.14 -5.14
N LEU A 232 4.76 -4.68 -3.91
CA LEU A 232 5.30 -5.33 -2.71
C LEU A 232 4.37 -5.13 -1.51
N GLN A 233 4.50 -6.00 -0.52
CA GLN A 233 3.84 -5.88 0.78
C GLN A 233 4.87 -6.24 1.85
N VAL A 234 4.92 -5.46 2.93
CA VAL A 234 5.92 -5.63 4.01
C VAL A 234 5.25 -5.40 5.35
N TRP A 235 5.50 -6.27 6.32
CA TRP A 235 4.99 -6.10 7.68
C TRP A 235 5.93 -6.71 8.73
N ILE A 236 5.77 -6.25 9.97
CA ILE A 236 6.55 -6.70 11.13
C ILE A 236 5.62 -7.40 12.13
N GLU A 237 6.11 -8.48 12.72
CA GLU A 237 5.43 -9.22 13.79
C GLU A 237 6.41 -9.52 14.93
N GLU A 238 5.91 -9.66 16.15
CA GLU A 238 6.67 -10.14 17.30
C GLU A 238 7.06 -11.62 17.11
N LYS A 239 8.24 -12.00 17.61
CA LYS A 239 8.62 -13.41 17.72
C LYS A 239 7.89 -14.04 18.90
N ASN A 240 7.25 -15.17 18.65
CA ASN A 240 6.67 -16.02 19.68
C ASN A 240 7.73 -16.93 20.31
#